data_AF-A0A7C2SKR4-F1
#
_entry.id   AF-A0A7C2SKR4-F1
#
_cell.length_a   1.000
_cell.length_b   1.000
_cell.length_c   1.000
_cell.angle_alpha   90.00
_cell.angle_beta   90.00
_cell.angle_gamma   90.00
#
_symmetry.space_group_name_H-M   'P 1'
#
loop_
_entity.id
_entity.type
_entity.pdbx_description
1 polymer ?
#
loop_
_entity_poly.entity_id
_entity_poly.type
_entity_poly.pdbx_seq_one_letter_code
_entity_poly.pdbx_strand_id
1 'polypeptide(L)' 'MRKAIYRIGRLSEEEQLAFDFSDGLSRTVYERNLLGFIPMKLPVIDEAPYRIFSTTKEYRKWANENAPTWLGYHSKDD' A
#
# COMPACT_ATOMS: atom_id res chain seq x y z
N MET A 1 17.68 14.71 15.48
CA MET A 1 17.27 14.33 14.11
C MET A 1 18.14 13.16 13.66
N ARG A 2 17.60 11.92 13.66
CA ARG A 2 18.33 10.81 13.05
C ARG A 2 18.27 10.99 11.54
N LYS A 3 19.38 10.69 10.86
CA LYS A 3 19.54 10.81 9.40
C LYS A 3 18.39 10.05 8.75
N ALA A 4 17.57 10.75 7.98
CA ALA A 4 16.76 10.06 6.99
C ALA A 4 17.72 9.27 6.10
N ILE A 5 17.55 7.96 6.10
CA ILE A 5 18.34 7.08 5.25
C ILE A 5 17.71 7.26 3.87
N TYR A 6 18.52 7.59 2.87
CA TYR A 6 18.08 7.64 1.48
C TYR A 6 18.99 6.72 0.68
N ARG A 7 18.41 5.94 -0.21
CA ARG A 7 19.14 5.24 -1.28
C ARG A 7 18.82 5.91 -2.61
N ILE A 8 19.87 6.12 -3.41
CA ILE A 8 19.75 6.64 -4.78
C ILE A 8 19.92 5.45 -5.72
N GLY A 9 18.94 5.21 -6.59
CA GLY A 9 18.94 4.09 -7.54
C GLY A 9 17.69 3.22 -7.41
N ARG A 10 17.59 2.21 -8.28
CA ARG A 10 16.47 1.24 -8.25
C ARG A 10 16.78 0.14 -7.25
N LEU A 11 15.90 -0.05 -6.27
CA LEU A 11 15.95 -1.15 -5.32
C LEU A 11 15.13 -2.34 -5.84
N SER A 12 15.55 -3.55 -5.48
CA SER A 12 14.63 -4.69 -5.55
C SER A 12 13.50 -4.53 -4.52
N GLU A 13 12.40 -5.29 -4.67
CA GLU A 13 11.30 -5.28 -3.69
C GLU A 13 11.77 -5.71 -2.30
N GLU A 14 12.63 -6.72 -2.22
CA GLU A 14 13.21 -7.20 -0.96
C GLU A 14 14.08 -6.13 -0.30
N GLU A 15 14.90 -5.42 -1.08
CA GLU A 15 15.74 -4.35 -0.57
C GLU A 15 14.92 -3.15 -0.08
N GLN A 16 13.87 -2.78 -0.82
CA GLN A 16 12.96 -1.71 -0.44
C GLN A 16 12.24 -2.05 0.87
N LEU A 17 11.75 -3.29 1.00
CA LEU A 17 11.07 -3.75 2.20
C LEU A 17 12.00 -3.69 3.43
N ALA A 18 13.21 -4.24 3.32
CA ALA A 18 14.19 -4.21 4.42
C ALA A 18 14.58 -2.76 4.80
N PHE A 19 14.65 -1.89 3.82
CA PHE A 19 14.94 -0.47 4.01
C PHE A 19 13.82 0.25 4.76
N ASP A 20 12.56 0.07 4.36
CA ASP A 20 11.40 0.71 4.99
C ASP A 20 11.26 0.28 6.46
N PHE A 21 11.48 -1.00 6.76
CA PHE A 21 11.52 -1.49 8.15
C PHE A 21 12.65 -0.86 8.96
N SER A 22 13.85 -0.78 8.38
CA SER A 22 15.01 -0.18 9.05
C SER A 22 14.81 1.31 9.34
N ASP A 23 14.21 2.05 8.41
CA ASP A 23 13.87 3.46 8.60
C ASP A 23 12.81 3.64 9.69
N GLY A 24 11.73 2.86 9.65
CA GLY A 24 10.69 2.86 10.70
C GLY A 24 11.24 2.58 12.09
N LEU A 25 12.19 1.64 12.21
CA LEU A 25 12.91 1.34 13.46
C LEU A 25 13.89 2.45 13.88
N SER A 26 14.35 3.28 12.98
CA SER A 26 15.24 4.39 13.34
C SER A 26 14.51 5.53 14.07
N ARG A 27 13.20 5.67 13.83
CA ARG A 27 12.30 6.71 14.38
C ARG A 27 12.04 6.54 15.88
N THR A 28 11.73 7.64 16.56
CA THR A 28 11.31 7.66 17.97
C THR A 28 9.92 7.05 18.17
N VAL A 29 9.58 6.63 19.39
CA VAL A 29 8.23 6.10 19.72
C VAL A 29 7.13 7.11 19.36
N TYR A 30 7.36 8.40 19.61
CA TYR A 30 6.41 9.46 19.25
C TYR A 30 6.18 9.54 17.74
N GLU A 31 7.25 9.56 16.94
CA GLU A 31 7.16 9.60 15.47
C GLU A 31 6.47 8.34 14.91
N ARG A 32 6.72 7.16 15.49
CA ARG A 32 6.08 5.91 15.07
C ARG A 32 4.58 5.90 15.34
N ASN A 33 4.14 6.49 16.45
CA ASN A 33 2.71 6.65 16.74
C ASN A 33 2.04 7.64 15.78
N LEU A 34 2.72 8.71 15.38
CA LEU A 34 2.17 9.71 14.45
C LEU A 34 2.14 9.22 12.99
N LEU A 35 3.21 8.56 12.55
CA LEU A 35 3.41 8.21 11.13
C LEU A 35 2.99 6.79 10.79
N GLY A 36 2.59 6.00 11.80
CA GLY A 36 2.39 4.56 11.67
C GLY A 36 3.71 3.80 11.76
N PHE A 37 3.66 2.65 12.43
CA PHE A 37 4.85 1.82 12.69
C PHE A 37 5.08 0.74 11.63
N ILE A 38 4.06 0.41 10.83
CA ILE A 38 4.04 -0.79 10.01
C ILE A 38 3.76 -0.37 8.56
N PRO A 39 4.64 -0.70 7.59
CA PRO A 39 4.25 -0.67 6.20
C PRO A 39 3.06 -1.61 6.02
N MET A 40 1.86 -1.03 5.88
CA MET A 40 0.66 -1.81 5.65
C MET A 40 0.61 -2.18 4.18
N LYS A 41 0.48 -3.47 3.88
CA LYS A 41 0.08 -3.91 2.55
C LYS A 41 -1.37 -3.50 2.34
N LEU A 42 -1.59 -2.46 1.56
CA LEU A 42 -2.89 -1.96 1.19
C LEU A 42 -3.51 -2.92 0.17
N PRO A 43 -4.59 -3.63 0.51
CA PRO A 43 -5.25 -4.52 -0.44
C PRO A 43 -5.77 -3.69 -1.62
N VAL A 44 -5.89 -4.33 -2.78
CA VAL A 44 -6.20 -3.69 -4.07
C VAL A 44 -5.07 -2.81 -4.61
N ILE A 45 -4.51 -1.91 -3.80
CA ILE A 45 -3.48 -0.94 -4.21
C ILE A 45 -2.13 -1.62 -4.45
N ASP A 46 -1.67 -2.43 -3.49
CA ASP A 46 -0.33 -3.04 -3.54
C ASP A 46 -0.31 -4.37 -4.32
N GLU A 47 -1.42 -4.76 -4.94
CA GLU A 47 -1.54 -6.03 -5.68
C GLU A 47 -1.14 -5.92 -7.15
N ALA A 48 -1.28 -4.74 -7.74
CA ALA A 48 -0.96 -4.49 -9.14
C ALA A 48 -0.50 -3.04 -9.32
N PRO A 49 0.54 -2.76 -10.14
CA PRO A 49 1.03 -1.39 -10.36
C PRO A 49 -0.04 -0.44 -10.92
N TYR A 50 -0.94 -0.96 -11.75
CA TYR A 50 -2.10 -0.24 -12.25
C TYR A 50 -3.17 -1.24 -12.73
N ARG A 51 -4.41 -0.77 -12.78
CA ARG A 51 -5.54 -1.46 -13.40
C ARG A 51 -6.26 -0.49 -14.32
N ILE A 52 -6.63 -0.93 -15.50
CA ILE A 52 -7.32 -0.12 -16.51
C ILE A 52 -8.62 -0.83 -16.87
N PHE A 53 -9.72 -0.09 -16.87
CA PHE A 53 -11.04 -0.56 -17.26
C PHE A 53 -11.55 0.30 -18.40
N SER A 54 -12.20 -0.31 -19.39
CA SER A 54 -12.75 0.43 -20.55
C SER A 54 -14.05 1.13 -20.18
N THR A 55 -14.76 0.62 -19.18
CA THR A 55 -16.02 1.18 -18.70
C THR A 55 -16.12 1.16 -17.17
N THR A 56 -16.95 2.02 -16.60
CA THR A 56 -17.24 1.99 -15.15
C THR A 56 -17.93 0.68 -14.72
N LYS A 57 -18.68 0.04 -15.62
CA LYS A 57 -19.34 -1.25 -15.35
C LYS A 57 -18.32 -2.37 -15.14
N GLU A 58 -17.27 -2.41 -15.96
CA GLU A 58 -16.15 -3.35 -15.79
C GLU A 58 -15.43 -3.14 -14.45
N TYR A 59 -15.17 -1.88 -14.10
CA TYR A 59 -14.58 -1.53 -12.79
C TYR A 59 -15.44 -2.03 -11.63
N ARG A 60 -16.77 -1.78 -11.65
CA ARG A 60 -17.68 -2.20 -10.57
C ARG A 60 -17.78 -3.71 -10.45
N LYS A 61 -17.88 -4.41 -11.58
CA LYS A 61 -17.84 -5.87 -11.61
C LYS A 61 -16.55 -6.40 -10.98
N TRP A 62 -15.39 -5.85 -11.36
CA TRP A 62 -14.12 -6.26 -10.78
C TRP A 62 -14.05 -6.00 -9.28
N ALA A 63 -14.53 -4.83 -8.82
CA ALA A 63 -14.54 -4.48 -7.40
C ALA A 63 -15.43 -5.43 -6.58
N ASN A 64 -16.61 -5.80 -7.10
CA ASN A 64 -17.49 -6.80 -6.48
C ASN A 64 -16.84 -8.19 -6.38
N GLU A 65 -16.07 -8.59 -7.39
CA GLU A 65 -15.47 -9.93 -7.43
C GLU A 65 -14.16 -10.03 -6.63
N ASN A 66 -13.38 -8.94 -6.53
CA ASN A 66 -11.98 -8.99 -6.07
C ASN A 66 -11.68 -8.13 -4.84
N ALA A 67 -12.40 -7.01 -4.63
CA ALA A 67 -12.10 -6.15 -3.49
C ALA A 67 -12.61 -6.79 -2.19
N PRO A 68 -11.90 -6.64 -1.06
CA PRO A 68 -12.44 -7.05 0.23
C PRO A 68 -13.76 -6.34 0.57
N THR A 69 -14.73 -7.08 1.13
CA THR A 69 -16.09 -6.58 1.43
C THR A 69 -16.10 -5.40 2.40
N TRP A 70 -15.16 -5.37 3.35
CA TRP A 70 -15.02 -4.30 4.34
C TRP A 70 -14.54 -2.97 3.75
N LEU A 71 -14.08 -2.93 2.49
CA LEU A 71 -13.78 -1.67 1.79
C LEU A 71 -15.03 -0.94 1.28
N GLY A 72 -16.20 -1.59 1.28
CA GLY A 72 -17.46 -0.94 0.91
C GLY A 72 -17.67 -0.71 -0.59
N TYR A 73 -16.84 -1.30 -1.46
CA TYR A 73 -17.02 -1.23 -2.92
C TYR A 73 -18.01 -2.26 -3.47
N HIS A 74 -18.51 -3.16 -2.62
CA HIS A 74 -19.47 -4.18 -3.02
C HIS A 74 -20.86 -3.56 -3.21
N SER A 75 -21.38 -3.63 -4.44
CA SER A 75 -22.74 -3.25 -4.82
C SER A 75 -23.58 -4.49 -5.04
N LYS A 76 -24.86 -4.45 -4.64
CA LYS A 76 -25.82 -5.53 -4.94
C LYS A 76 -26.35 -5.49 -6.38
N ASP A 77 -26.09 -4.39 -7.09
CA ASP A 77 -26.77 -4.03 -8.33
C ASP A 77 -25.91 -4.28 -9.60
N ASP A 78 -24.66 -4.74 -9.48
CA ASP A 78 -23.74 -5.05 -10.60
C ASP A 78 -23.35 -6.53 -10.62
#